data_AF-A0A7V2TSY6-F1
#
_entry.id   AF-A0A7V2TSY6-F1
#
_cell.length_a   1.000
_cell.length_b   1.000
_cell.length_c   1.000
_cell.angle_alpha   90.00
_cell.angle_beta   90.00
_cell.angle_gamma   90.00
#
_symmetry.space_group_name_H-M   'P 1'
#
loop_
_entity.id
_entity.type
_entity.pdbx_description
1 polymer ?
#
loop_
_entity_poly.entity_id
_entity_poly.type
_entity_poly.pdbx_seq_one_letter_code
_entity_poly.pdbx_strand_id
1 'polypeptide(L)'
;QGQLMTATPLQMARAYAALCNGGILYRPTILKEVRALDGSLVRTAQKEVQGRLPLSDEQRRQILEGLWRVVNERGGTASRYGIKPEWRAAGKTGTAQKALPNGRGYSDKRLSSFFGIIPADNPQAVITVMIDEPQGTSYGGIVAAPAFKAIAEQALPAMGVYPRGVTYLAKAGSARPGENPAKDAGLALQPSAPGAAEEPGVMPDFSGQSLRQVVATAQRLGLDLKLVGSGRAVSQNPPPGQVLQGQARGLVKFEPAS
;
A
#
# COMPACT_ATOMS: atom_id res chain seq x y z
N GLN A 1 0.77 7.53 25.98
CA GLN A 1 1.84 8.54 25.84
C GLN A 1 3.16 7.80 25.78
N GLY A 2 4.14 8.25 25.00
CA GLY A 2 5.43 7.57 24.79
C GLY A 2 6.63 8.47 25.12
N GLN A 3 6.52 9.29 26.16
CA GLN A 3 7.65 10.09 26.65
C GLN A 3 8.51 9.20 27.56
N LEU A 4 9.85 9.37 27.50
CA LEU A 4 10.87 8.64 28.28
C LEU A 4 11.23 7.21 27.86
N MET A 5 10.60 6.65 26.82
CA MET A 5 11.02 5.38 26.21
C MET A 5 11.57 5.63 24.81
N THR A 6 12.74 5.08 24.52
CA THR A 6 13.33 5.10 23.18
C THR A 6 13.01 3.81 22.45
N ALA A 7 12.53 3.92 21.22
CA ALA A 7 12.31 2.80 20.33
C ALA A 7 12.66 3.21 18.90
N THR A 8 13.25 2.28 18.15
CA THR A 8 13.53 2.50 16.73
C THR A 8 12.23 2.39 15.92
N PRO A 9 12.14 3.07 14.76
CA PRO A 9 10.99 2.92 13.85
C PRO A 9 10.71 1.45 13.50
N LEU A 10 11.77 0.65 13.33
CA LEU A 10 11.65 -0.78 13.00
C LEU A 10 11.04 -1.60 14.14
N GLN A 11 11.41 -1.31 15.40
CA GLN A 11 10.80 -1.96 16.57
C GLN A 11 9.30 -1.61 16.67
N MET A 12 8.94 -0.35 16.42
CA MET A 12 7.55 0.08 16.41
C MET A 12 6.75 -0.59 15.29
N ALA A 13 7.29 -0.60 14.06
CA ALA A 13 6.66 -1.26 12.92
C ALA A 13 6.45 -2.77 13.20
N ARG A 14 7.46 -3.43 13.80
CA ARG A 14 7.37 -4.84 14.20
C ARG A 14 6.28 -5.08 15.24
N ALA A 15 6.15 -4.21 16.25
CA ALA A 15 5.11 -4.33 17.27
C ALA A 15 3.70 -4.16 16.67
N TYR A 16 3.51 -3.17 15.79
CA TYR A 16 2.24 -2.98 15.08
C TYR A 16 1.93 -4.15 14.15
N ALA A 17 2.93 -4.69 13.46
CA ALA A 17 2.76 -5.87 12.62
C ALA A 17 2.31 -7.09 13.45
N ALA A 18 2.88 -7.25 14.65
CA ALA A 18 2.47 -8.31 15.56
C ALA A 18 1.03 -8.12 16.08
N LEU A 19 0.59 -6.89 16.33
CA LEU A 19 -0.81 -6.63 16.73
C LEU A 19 -1.81 -7.11 15.67
N CYS A 20 -1.47 -6.94 14.39
CA CYS A 20 -2.38 -7.19 13.28
C CYS A 20 -2.23 -8.57 12.61
N ASN A 21 -1.21 -9.36 12.97
CA ASN A 21 -0.92 -10.67 12.35
C ASN A 21 -1.19 -11.87 13.27
N GLY A 22 -2.08 -11.72 14.26
CA GLY A 22 -2.36 -12.77 15.24
C GLY A 22 -1.40 -12.82 16.42
N GLY A 23 -0.67 -11.73 16.69
CA GLY A 23 0.20 -11.60 17.86
C GLY A 23 1.62 -12.14 17.64
N ILE A 24 2.04 -12.46 16.42
CA ILE A 24 3.32 -13.12 16.14
C ILE A 24 4.41 -12.09 15.85
N LEU A 25 5.49 -12.14 16.63
CA LEU A 25 6.67 -11.31 16.44
C LEU A 25 7.65 -12.01 15.49
N TYR A 26 7.52 -11.72 14.20
CA TYR A 26 8.52 -12.15 13.21
C TYR A 26 9.82 -11.36 13.34
N ARG A 27 10.95 -11.97 12.95
CA ARG A 27 12.19 -11.26 12.67
C ARG A 27 12.01 -10.41 11.41
N PRO A 28 12.21 -9.08 11.46
CA PRO A 28 12.20 -8.26 10.25
C PRO A 28 13.35 -8.69 9.32
N THR A 29 13.06 -8.78 8.02
CA THR A 29 14.05 -9.09 6.98
C THR A 29 13.81 -8.24 5.74
N ILE A 30 14.90 -7.84 5.09
CA ILE A 30 14.88 -7.24 3.75
C ILE A 30 15.21 -8.26 2.66
N LEU A 31 15.76 -9.43 3.04
CA LEU A 31 16.08 -10.50 2.11
C LEU A 31 14.77 -11.15 1.65
N LYS A 32 14.58 -11.22 0.34
CA LYS A 32 13.50 -12.00 -0.30
C LYS A 32 14.04 -13.32 -0.82
N GLU A 33 15.11 -13.27 -1.60
CA GLU A 33 15.80 -14.42 -2.15
C GLU A 33 17.24 -14.08 -2.50
N VAL A 34 18.06 -15.12 -2.65
CA VAL A 34 19.42 -15.08 -3.18
C VAL A 34 19.42 -15.88 -4.46
N ARG A 35 19.96 -15.29 -5.53
CA ARG A 35 20.16 -15.94 -6.82
C ARG A 35 21.64 -16.00 -7.15
N ALA A 36 22.06 -17.05 -7.84
CA ALA A 36 23.41 -17.13 -8.40
C ALA A 36 23.53 -16.25 -9.65
N LEU A 37 24.76 -16.10 -10.15
CA LEU A 37 25.04 -15.29 -11.35
C LEU A 37 24.34 -15.81 -12.61
N ASP A 38 24.07 -17.11 -12.66
CA ASP A 38 23.30 -17.76 -13.74
C ASP A 38 21.78 -17.59 -13.59
N GLY A 39 21.31 -16.88 -12.56
CA GLY A 39 19.90 -16.63 -12.27
C GLY A 39 19.20 -17.75 -11.47
N SER A 40 19.88 -18.87 -11.20
CA SER A 40 19.31 -19.97 -10.43
C SER A 40 19.01 -19.56 -8.98
N LEU A 41 17.89 -20.05 -8.44
CA LEU A 41 17.47 -19.75 -7.09
C LEU A 41 18.33 -20.53 -6.08
N VAL A 42 19.08 -19.82 -5.25
CA VAL A 42 19.94 -20.42 -4.21
C VAL A 42 19.16 -20.56 -2.90
N ARG A 43 18.43 -19.50 -2.51
CA ARG A 43 17.72 -19.47 -1.23
C ARG A 43 16.58 -18.47 -1.28
N THR A 44 15.43 -18.84 -0.74
CA THR A 44 14.35 -17.90 -0.41
C THR A 44 14.38 -17.60 1.08
N ALA A 45 14.11 -16.34 1.45
CA ALA A 45 13.99 -15.95 2.85
C ALA A 45 12.79 -16.62 3.50
N GLN A 46 13.00 -17.12 4.72
CA GLN A 46 11.96 -17.77 5.51
C GLN A 46 11.52 -16.82 6.62
N LYS A 47 10.23 -16.88 6.98
CA LYS A 47 9.70 -16.14 8.13
C LYS A 47 10.21 -16.80 9.40
N GLU A 48 10.98 -16.05 10.19
CA GLU A 48 11.50 -16.51 11.48
C GLU A 48 10.61 -15.98 12.61
N VAL A 49 10.01 -16.86 13.41
CA VAL A 49 9.23 -16.49 14.60
C VAL A 49 10.19 -16.27 15.76
N GLN A 50 10.13 -15.10 16.38
CA GLN A 50 10.96 -14.74 17.54
C GLN A 50 10.17 -14.58 18.83
N GLY A 51 8.84 -14.75 18.78
CA GLY A 51 7.99 -14.69 19.95
C GLY A 51 6.54 -14.36 19.63
N ARG A 52 5.77 -14.14 20.69
CA ARG A 52 4.38 -13.69 20.62
C ARG A 52 4.14 -12.55 21.59
N LEU A 53 3.20 -11.67 21.24
CA LEU A 53 2.72 -10.66 22.17
C LEU A 53 1.98 -11.34 23.32
N PRO A 54 2.19 -10.89 24.57
CA PRO A 54 1.46 -11.39 25.73
C PRO A 54 0.05 -10.76 25.79
N LEU A 55 -0.71 -10.89 24.69
CA LEU A 55 -2.05 -10.32 24.52
C LEU A 55 -2.99 -11.39 23.94
N SER A 56 -4.14 -11.55 24.56
CA SER A 56 -5.24 -12.35 24.02
C SER A 56 -5.77 -11.76 22.70
N ASP A 57 -6.44 -12.59 21.92
CA ASP A 57 -7.04 -12.18 20.66
C ASP A 57 -8.05 -11.05 20.84
N GLU A 58 -8.84 -11.12 21.92
CA GLU A 58 -9.81 -10.09 22.29
C GLU A 58 -9.14 -8.75 22.64
N GLN A 59 -8.07 -8.76 23.44
CA GLN A 59 -7.31 -7.55 23.74
C GLN A 59 -6.72 -6.92 22.48
N ARG A 60 -6.17 -7.73 21.56
CA ARG A 60 -5.65 -7.21 20.29
C ARG A 60 -6.77 -6.62 19.44
N ARG A 61 -7.94 -7.25 19.38
CA ARG A 61 -9.12 -6.75 18.67
C ARG A 61 -9.55 -5.38 19.19
N GLN A 62 -9.63 -5.22 20.51
CA GLN A 62 -9.97 -3.94 21.14
C GLN A 62 -8.94 -2.84 20.84
N ILE A 63 -7.65 -3.17 20.83
CA ILE A 63 -6.58 -2.23 20.45
C ILE A 63 -6.74 -1.80 18.99
N LEU A 64 -6.92 -2.75 18.07
CA LEU A 64 -7.11 -2.47 16.64
C LEU A 64 -8.37 -1.62 16.39
N GLU A 65 -9.45 -1.90 17.11
CA GLU A 65 -10.68 -1.10 17.06
C GLU A 65 -10.44 0.34 17.54
N GLY A 66 -9.71 0.53 18.64
CA GLY A 66 -9.32 1.85 19.12
C GLY A 66 -8.45 2.61 18.09
N LEU A 67 -7.49 1.95 17.46
CA LEU A 67 -6.66 2.52 16.40
C LEU A 67 -7.48 2.90 15.16
N TRP A 68 -8.49 2.10 14.84
CA TRP A 68 -9.42 2.42 13.75
C TRP A 68 -10.24 3.67 14.08
N ARG A 69 -10.79 3.76 15.29
CA ARG A 69 -11.58 4.93 15.74
C ARG A 69 -10.77 6.23 15.71
N VAL A 70 -9.48 6.20 16.08
CA VAL A 70 -8.59 7.37 15.99
C VAL A 70 -8.57 8.00 14.60
N VAL A 71 -8.62 7.16 13.56
CA VAL A 71 -8.54 7.57 12.15
C VAL A 71 -9.92 7.85 11.56
N ASN A 72 -10.94 7.08 11.92
CA ASN A 72 -12.22 7.08 11.19
C ASN A 72 -13.37 7.75 11.95
N GLU A 73 -13.30 7.88 13.28
CA GLU A 73 -14.38 8.45 14.08
C GLU A 73 -14.39 9.99 14.05
N ARG A 74 -15.58 10.57 14.11
CA ARG A 74 -15.76 12.03 14.14
C ARG A 74 -15.16 12.58 15.43
N GLY A 75 -14.13 13.43 15.31
CA GLY A 75 -13.37 13.94 16.47
C GLY A 75 -12.05 13.20 16.74
N GLY A 76 -11.77 12.10 16.03
CA GLY A 76 -10.49 11.41 16.06
C GLY A 76 -9.31 12.30 15.67
N THR A 77 -8.18 12.15 16.36
CA THR A 77 -6.94 12.89 16.08
C THR A 77 -6.27 12.52 14.76
N ALA A 78 -6.86 11.63 13.95
CA ALA A 78 -6.43 11.34 12.59
C ALA A 78 -7.54 11.54 11.53
N SER A 79 -8.81 11.75 11.92
CA SER A 79 -9.93 11.89 10.98
C SER A 79 -9.95 13.20 10.19
N ARG A 80 -9.19 14.20 10.64
CA ARG A 80 -9.07 15.50 9.95
C ARG A 80 -8.01 15.52 8.83
N TYR A 81 -7.24 14.45 8.61
CA TYR A 81 -5.99 14.53 7.84
C TYR A 81 -5.99 13.75 6.52
N GLY A 82 -7.16 13.67 5.87
CA GLY A 82 -7.23 13.32 4.44
C GLY A 82 -7.03 11.84 4.08
N ILE A 83 -6.89 10.95 5.06
CA ILE A 83 -7.06 9.51 4.82
C ILE A 83 -8.55 9.30 4.51
N LYS A 84 -8.87 9.06 3.23
CA LYS A 84 -10.26 8.88 2.81
C LYS A 84 -10.83 7.62 3.48
N PRO A 85 -12.12 7.62 3.89
CA PRO A 85 -12.77 6.46 4.51
C PRO A 85 -12.58 5.14 3.73
N GLU A 86 -12.55 5.25 2.39
CA GLU A 86 -12.29 4.18 1.41
C GLU A 86 -11.03 3.34 1.72
N TRP A 87 -10.00 3.96 2.30
CA TRP A 87 -8.71 3.33 2.59
C TRP A 87 -8.74 2.49 3.87
N ARG A 88 -9.77 2.70 4.70
CA ARG A 88 -10.03 1.95 5.93
C ARG A 88 -8.77 1.77 6.78
N ALA A 89 -7.94 2.81 6.91
CA ALA A 89 -6.72 2.72 7.69
C ALA A 89 -7.03 2.78 9.19
N ALA A 90 -6.19 2.14 10.00
CA ALA A 90 -6.15 2.28 11.45
C ALA A 90 -4.77 2.79 11.85
N GLY A 91 -4.65 3.56 12.92
CA GLY A 91 -3.34 4.02 13.31
C GLY A 91 -3.34 5.03 14.45
N LYS A 92 -2.14 5.45 14.83
CA LYS A 92 -1.95 6.42 15.89
C LYS A 92 -0.96 7.51 15.47
N THR A 93 -1.38 8.75 15.71
CA THR A 93 -0.52 9.93 15.68
C THR A 93 0.34 10.00 16.93
N GLY A 94 1.63 10.24 16.76
CA GLY A 94 2.57 10.54 17.82
C GLY A 94 3.17 11.93 17.63
N THR A 95 3.27 12.69 18.72
CA THR A 95 4.04 13.93 18.78
C THR A 95 4.88 13.85 20.05
N ALA A 96 6.19 13.69 19.90
CA ALA A 96 7.12 13.60 21.02
C ALA A 96 8.02 14.83 21.06
N GLN A 97 8.28 15.38 22.25
CA GLN A 97 9.27 16.45 22.41
C GLN A 97 10.67 15.86 22.45
N LYS A 98 11.64 16.52 21.81
CA LYS A 98 13.04 16.10 21.87
C LYS A 98 13.66 16.57 23.18
N ALA A 99 14.35 15.68 23.87
CA ALA A 99 15.14 16.04 25.05
C ALA A 99 16.20 17.08 24.66
N LEU A 100 16.52 18.00 25.57
CA LEU A 100 17.62 18.93 25.35
C LEU A 100 18.95 18.17 25.35
N PRO A 101 19.96 18.59 24.54
CA PRO A 101 21.24 17.89 24.45
C PRO A 101 21.98 17.77 25.79
N ASN A 102 21.71 18.68 26.72
CA ASN A 102 22.26 18.70 28.07
C ASN A 102 21.57 17.70 29.04
N GLY A 103 20.60 16.92 28.55
CA GLY A 103 19.85 15.92 29.33
C GLY A 103 18.86 16.51 30.33
N ARG A 104 18.67 17.83 30.39
CA ARG A 104 17.79 18.50 31.36
C ARG A 104 16.60 19.13 30.65
N GLY A 105 15.45 18.46 30.70
CA GLY A 105 14.20 18.96 30.14
C GLY A 105 14.02 18.68 28.65
N TYR A 106 13.01 19.31 28.06
CA TYR A 106 12.62 19.10 26.67
C TYR A 106 12.74 20.42 25.89
N SER A 107 13.11 20.30 24.62
CA SER A 107 13.11 21.40 23.67
C SER A 107 11.73 21.59 23.03
N ASP A 108 11.56 22.73 22.34
CA ASP A 108 10.38 22.99 21.50
C ASP A 108 10.37 22.16 20.20
N LYS A 109 11.50 21.52 19.88
CA LYS A 109 11.64 20.61 18.74
C LYS A 109 10.85 19.33 18.99
N ARG A 110 10.18 18.86 17.95
CA ARG A 110 9.26 17.73 18.02
C ARG A 110 9.59 16.68 16.97
N LEU A 111 9.40 15.43 17.34
CA LEU A 111 9.30 14.31 16.43
C LEU A 111 7.82 14.03 16.17
N SER A 112 7.41 14.18 14.91
CA SER A 112 6.05 13.91 14.47
C SER A 112 6.01 12.53 13.83
N SER A 113 5.03 11.71 14.19
CA SER A 113 4.94 10.33 13.71
C SER A 113 3.51 9.89 13.44
N PHE A 114 3.39 8.93 12.53
CA PHE A 114 2.17 8.18 12.29
C PHE A 114 2.52 6.71 12.09
N PHE A 115 1.91 5.86 12.91
CA PHE A 115 2.01 4.41 12.80
C PHE A 115 0.66 3.90 12.32
N GLY A 116 0.60 3.41 11.09
CA GLY A 116 -0.64 3.00 10.45
C GLY A 116 -0.63 1.55 10.01
N ILE A 117 -1.81 0.94 10.09
CA ILE A 117 -2.18 -0.39 9.63
C ILE A 117 -3.15 -0.22 8.48
N ILE A 118 -2.92 -0.93 7.37
CA ILE A 118 -3.76 -0.80 6.19
C ILE A 118 -3.87 -2.09 5.36
N PRO A 119 -5.08 -2.45 4.91
CA PRO A 119 -6.40 -2.06 5.46
C PRO A 119 -6.55 -2.46 6.94
N ALA A 120 -7.44 -1.80 7.70
CA ALA A 120 -7.61 -2.09 9.13
C ALA A 120 -8.29 -3.42 9.42
N ASP A 121 -9.18 -3.86 8.54
CA ASP A 121 -9.99 -5.08 8.70
C ASP A 121 -9.29 -6.33 8.18
N ASN A 122 -8.49 -6.19 7.12
CA ASN A 122 -7.61 -7.24 6.63
C ASN A 122 -6.19 -6.70 6.43
N PRO A 123 -5.43 -6.53 7.52
CA PRO A 123 -4.09 -5.91 7.51
C PRO A 123 -3.13 -6.54 6.51
N GLN A 124 -2.70 -5.75 5.52
CA GLN A 124 -1.72 -6.16 4.51
C GLN A 124 -0.36 -5.48 4.72
N ALA A 125 -0.35 -4.28 5.30
CA ALA A 125 0.87 -3.55 5.59
C ALA A 125 0.77 -2.71 6.86
N VAL A 126 1.94 -2.52 7.47
CA VAL A 126 2.19 -1.51 8.49
C VAL A 126 3.14 -0.48 7.92
N ILE A 127 2.74 0.78 7.93
CA ILE A 127 3.56 1.90 7.45
C ILE A 127 3.83 2.81 8.65
N THR A 128 5.11 3.02 8.92
CA THR A 128 5.58 3.95 9.95
C THR A 128 6.20 5.16 9.28
N VAL A 129 5.67 6.34 9.57
CA VAL A 129 6.23 7.61 9.14
C VAL A 129 6.72 8.36 10.35
N MET A 130 7.96 8.85 10.29
CA MET A 130 8.55 9.73 11.28
C MET A 130 9.17 10.93 10.58
N ILE A 131 8.88 12.12 11.09
CA ILE A 131 9.38 13.39 10.56
C ILE A 131 10.02 14.12 11.73
N ASP A 132 11.33 14.30 11.64
CA ASP A 132 12.13 14.98 12.64
C ASP A 132 12.09 16.50 12.40
N GLU A 133 11.76 17.25 13.44
CA GLU A 133 11.75 18.73 13.45
C GLU A 133 10.98 19.36 12.27
N PRO A 134 9.70 19.02 12.04
CA PRO A 134 8.94 19.61 10.94
C PRO A 134 8.77 21.12 11.14
N GLN A 135 8.98 21.87 10.05
CA GLN A 135 8.75 23.31 10.01
C GLN A 135 7.26 23.62 9.93
N GLY A 136 6.82 24.66 10.64
CA GLY A 136 5.40 25.03 10.73
C GLY A 136 4.63 24.21 11.77
N THR A 137 3.64 23.42 11.35
CA THR A 137 2.81 22.65 12.29
C THR A 137 3.44 21.31 12.64
N SER A 138 3.61 21.00 13.93
CA SER A 138 4.25 19.75 14.39
C SER A 138 3.29 18.64 14.80
N TYR A 139 1.98 18.75 14.52
CA TYR A 139 1.03 17.69 14.84
C TYR A 139 1.24 16.51 13.88
N GLY A 140 1.53 15.31 14.42
CA GLY A 140 1.77 14.10 13.61
C GLY A 140 0.65 13.78 12.61
N GLY A 141 -0.60 14.12 12.93
CA GLY A 141 -1.71 14.00 11.99
C GLY A 141 -1.55 14.88 10.75
N ILE A 142 -1.04 16.11 10.90
CA ILE A 142 -0.91 17.08 9.79
C ILE A 142 0.28 16.74 8.91
N VAL A 143 1.39 16.33 9.50
CA VAL A 143 2.65 16.17 8.75
C VAL A 143 2.86 14.74 8.26
N ALA A 144 2.60 13.74 9.12
CA ALA A 144 2.94 12.35 8.81
C ALA A 144 1.79 11.58 8.13
N ALA A 145 0.52 11.95 8.35
CA ALA A 145 -0.61 11.26 7.72
C ALA A 145 -0.69 11.45 6.20
N PRO A 146 -0.40 12.64 5.60
CA PRO A 146 -0.33 12.79 4.15
C PRO A 146 0.76 11.93 3.50
N ALA A 147 1.93 11.84 4.14
CA ALA A 147 3.01 10.96 3.69
C ALA A 147 2.61 9.48 3.79
N PHE A 148 1.95 9.07 4.88
CA PHE A 148 1.37 7.72 5.01
C PHE A 148 0.42 7.40 3.85
N LYS A 149 -0.50 8.32 3.53
CA LYS A 149 -1.43 8.17 2.41
C LYS A 149 -0.71 7.99 1.07
N ALA A 150 0.26 8.86 0.78
CA ALA A 150 1.01 8.80 -0.49
C ALA A 150 1.80 7.49 -0.64
N ILE A 151 2.41 7.00 0.46
CA ILE A 151 3.11 5.72 0.47
C ILE A 151 2.13 4.56 0.26
N ALA A 152 1.00 4.58 0.98
CA ALA A 152 -0.03 3.55 0.83
C ALA A 152 -0.61 3.50 -0.60
N GLU A 153 -0.79 4.67 -1.23
CA GLU A 153 -1.28 4.81 -2.61
C GLU A 153 -0.40 4.10 -3.63
N GLN A 154 0.90 3.99 -3.39
CA GLN A 154 1.85 3.31 -4.27
C GLN A 154 2.11 1.87 -3.84
N ALA A 155 2.23 1.62 -2.52
CA ALA A 155 2.62 0.32 -1.99
C ALA A 155 1.51 -0.73 -2.14
N LEU A 156 0.25 -0.38 -1.86
CA LEU A 156 -0.85 -1.36 -1.91
C LEU A 156 -1.03 -1.95 -3.33
N PRO A 157 -1.06 -1.15 -4.42
CA PRO A 157 -1.07 -1.70 -5.78
C PRO A 157 0.10 -2.63 -6.10
N ALA A 158 1.32 -2.29 -5.65
CA ALA A 158 2.49 -3.12 -5.87
C ALA A 158 2.39 -4.49 -5.16
N MET A 159 1.63 -4.55 -4.06
CA MET A 159 1.30 -5.79 -3.35
C MET A 159 0.04 -6.49 -3.89
N GLY A 160 -0.61 -5.94 -4.92
CA GLY A 160 -1.87 -6.46 -5.45
C GLY A 160 -3.09 -6.22 -4.55
N VAL A 161 -2.98 -5.27 -3.61
CA VAL A 161 -4.04 -4.88 -2.68
C VAL A 161 -4.69 -3.60 -3.18
N TYR A 162 -6.00 -3.61 -3.34
CA TYR A 162 -6.75 -2.46 -3.86
C TYR A 162 -7.90 -2.12 -2.92
N PRO A 163 -7.78 -1.07 -2.09
CA PRO A 163 -8.88 -0.59 -1.28
C PRO A 163 -10.14 -0.30 -2.12
N ARG A 164 -11.30 -0.71 -1.59
CA ARG A 164 -12.61 -0.48 -2.24
C ARG A 164 -12.88 1.03 -2.35
N GLY A 165 -13.58 1.45 -3.39
CA GLY A 165 -13.93 2.87 -3.59
C GLY A 165 -12.78 3.76 -4.05
N VAL A 166 -11.56 3.23 -4.19
CA VAL A 166 -10.42 3.96 -4.75
C VAL A 166 -10.42 3.85 -6.27
N THR A 167 -10.23 4.99 -6.94
CA THR A 167 -9.99 5.04 -8.38
C THR A 167 -8.49 5.03 -8.64
N TYR A 168 -8.02 4.10 -9.47
CA TYR A 168 -6.65 4.08 -9.97
C TYR A 168 -6.61 4.61 -11.40
N LEU A 169 -5.61 5.43 -11.71
CA LEU A 169 -5.35 5.88 -13.07
C LEU A 169 -4.14 5.11 -13.59
N ALA A 170 -4.37 4.19 -14.53
CA ALA A 170 -3.30 3.68 -15.35
C ALA A 170 -3.07 4.71 -16.46
N LYS A 171 -1.90 5.35 -16.50
CA LYS A 171 -1.51 6.18 -17.62
C LYS A 171 -0.72 5.34 -18.63
N ALA A 172 -0.94 5.60 -19.90
CA ALA A 172 -0.05 5.17 -20.97
C ALA A 172 1.38 5.59 -20.61
N GLY A 173 2.29 4.63 -20.43
CA GLY A 173 3.70 4.95 -20.24
C GLY A 173 4.18 5.68 -21.49
N SER A 174 4.87 6.81 -21.34
CA SER A 174 5.63 7.39 -22.43
C SER A 174 6.80 6.46 -22.71
N ALA A 175 6.58 5.42 -23.52
CA ALA A 175 7.64 4.56 -24.00
C ALA A 175 8.66 5.45 -24.72
N ARG A 176 9.91 5.45 -24.23
CA ARG A 176 11.02 5.98 -25.01
C ARG A 176 11.17 5.07 -26.24
N PRO A 177 11.36 5.62 -27.47
CA PRO A 177 11.54 4.79 -28.64
C PRO A 177 12.78 3.89 -28.46
N GLY A 178 12.58 2.58 -28.31
CA GLY A 178 13.65 1.57 -28.19
C GLY A 178 13.62 0.67 -26.96
N GLU A 179 12.80 0.94 -25.94
CA GLU A 179 12.65 0.05 -24.78
C GLU A 179 11.56 -1.00 -25.05
N ASN A 180 11.98 -2.25 -25.23
CA ASN A 180 11.06 -3.38 -25.38
C ASN A 180 10.55 -3.78 -23.98
N PRO A 181 9.27 -3.55 -23.60
CA PRO A 181 8.79 -3.75 -22.24
C PRO A 181 8.67 -5.24 -21.84
N ALA A 182 9.10 -6.16 -22.71
CA ALA A 182 9.09 -7.59 -22.45
C ALA A 182 10.30 -8.12 -21.64
N LYS A 183 11.32 -7.30 -21.32
CA LYS A 183 12.55 -7.79 -20.66
C LYS A 183 12.68 -7.57 -19.15
N ASP A 184 11.90 -6.68 -18.54
CA ASP A 184 11.93 -6.46 -17.07
C ASP A 184 10.69 -6.98 -16.32
N ALA A 185 9.80 -7.68 -17.03
CA ALA A 185 8.76 -8.48 -16.40
C ALA A 185 9.33 -9.86 -16.01
N GLY A 186 10.09 -9.88 -14.92
CA GLY A 186 10.41 -11.13 -14.22
C GLY A 186 9.14 -11.74 -13.61
N LEU A 187 8.33 -12.42 -14.43
CA LEU A 187 7.52 -13.59 -14.08
C LEU A 187 7.06 -14.25 -15.40
N ALA A 188 7.73 -15.34 -15.77
CA ALA A 188 7.28 -16.21 -16.84
C ALA A 188 5.93 -16.85 -16.45
N LEU A 189 4.91 -16.65 -17.28
CA LEU A 189 3.73 -17.50 -17.32
C LEU A 189 3.41 -17.81 -18.79
N GLN A 190 3.25 -19.10 -19.06
CA GLN A 190 2.95 -19.73 -20.36
C GLN A 190 1.58 -19.30 -20.91
N PRO A 191 1.35 -19.49 -22.23
CA PRO A 191 0.25 -18.86 -22.96
C PRO A 191 -1.07 -19.59 -22.77
N SER A 192 -2.13 -18.86 -22.43
CA SER A 192 -3.51 -19.25 -22.72
C SER A 192 -3.94 -18.58 -24.03
N ALA A 193 -4.11 -19.39 -25.08
CA ALA A 193 -4.56 -19.00 -26.42
C ALA A 193 -6.08 -18.67 -26.45
N PRO A 194 -6.66 -18.36 -27.63
CA PRO A 194 -6.59 -17.09 -28.35
C PRO A 194 -7.97 -16.41 -28.40
N GLY A 195 -8.05 -15.11 -28.16
CA GLY A 195 -9.32 -14.39 -28.25
C GLY A 195 -9.10 -12.88 -28.36
N ALA A 196 -9.49 -12.35 -29.53
CA ALA A 196 -9.39 -10.96 -29.98
C ALA A 196 -7.96 -10.48 -30.29
N ALA A 197 -7.75 -10.11 -31.56
CA ALA A 197 -6.54 -9.45 -32.03
C ALA A 197 -6.21 -8.24 -31.13
N GLU A 198 -5.06 -8.31 -30.47
CA GLU A 198 -4.54 -7.22 -29.64
C GLU A 198 -3.91 -6.16 -30.55
N GLU A 199 -4.72 -5.37 -31.22
CA GLU A 199 -4.23 -4.26 -32.02
C GLU A 199 -4.00 -3.01 -31.16
N PRO A 200 -2.86 -2.30 -31.33
CA PRO A 200 -2.63 -1.01 -30.70
C PRO A 200 -3.76 -0.04 -31.06
N GLY A 201 -4.49 0.44 -30.06
CA GLY A 201 -5.63 1.35 -30.27
C GLY A 201 -7.01 0.68 -30.27
N VAL A 202 -7.13 -0.62 -30.00
CA VAL A 202 -8.41 -1.31 -29.78
C VAL A 202 -8.56 -1.66 -28.30
N MET A 203 -9.78 -1.50 -27.76
CA MET A 203 -10.10 -1.86 -26.37
C MET A 203 -10.08 -3.39 -26.18
N PRO A 204 -9.17 -3.96 -25.36
CA PRO A 204 -9.12 -5.41 -25.09
C PRO A 204 -10.29 -5.88 -24.24
N ASP A 205 -10.58 -7.19 -24.25
CA ASP A 205 -11.52 -7.79 -23.29
C ASP A 205 -10.83 -8.02 -21.94
N PHE A 206 -11.22 -7.25 -20.95
CA PHE A 206 -10.74 -7.35 -19.58
C PHE A 206 -11.61 -8.24 -18.70
N SER A 207 -12.72 -8.78 -19.20
CA SER A 207 -13.67 -9.57 -18.41
C SER A 207 -12.98 -10.71 -17.65
N GLY A 208 -13.19 -10.77 -16.34
CA GLY A 208 -12.59 -11.77 -15.47
C GLY A 208 -11.10 -11.58 -15.16
N GLN A 209 -10.41 -10.63 -15.81
CA GLN A 209 -9.01 -10.32 -15.50
C GLN A 209 -8.87 -9.62 -14.14
N SER A 210 -7.75 -9.85 -13.47
CA SER A 210 -7.36 -9.13 -12.25
C SER A 210 -6.90 -7.72 -12.58
N LEU A 211 -7.02 -6.79 -11.62
CA LEU A 211 -6.57 -5.40 -11.82
C LEU A 211 -5.11 -5.31 -12.25
N ARG A 212 -4.24 -6.19 -11.73
CA ARG A 212 -2.82 -6.28 -12.13
C ARG A 212 -2.65 -6.65 -13.61
N GLN A 213 -3.45 -7.59 -14.12
CA GLN A 213 -3.43 -7.97 -15.53
C GLN A 213 -3.93 -6.82 -16.42
N VAL A 214 -5.02 -6.16 -16.00
CA VAL A 214 -5.56 -5.00 -16.71
C VAL A 214 -4.54 -3.85 -16.77
N VAL A 215 -3.85 -3.55 -15.67
CA VAL A 215 -2.79 -2.52 -15.63
C VAL A 215 -1.62 -2.89 -16.54
N ALA A 216 -1.16 -4.15 -16.52
CA ALA A 216 -0.06 -4.61 -17.37
C ALA A 216 -0.40 -4.48 -18.86
N THR A 217 -1.62 -4.87 -19.24
CA THR A 217 -2.11 -4.75 -20.62
C THR A 217 -2.29 -3.29 -21.02
N ALA A 218 -2.82 -2.44 -20.12
CA ALA A 218 -2.98 -1.01 -20.39
C ALA A 218 -1.64 -0.31 -20.61
N GLN A 219 -0.61 -0.64 -19.82
CA GLN A 219 0.74 -0.09 -20.00
C GLN A 219 1.37 -0.56 -21.31
N ARG A 220 1.21 -1.84 -21.65
CA ARG A 220 1.74 -2.41 -22.91
C ARG A 220 1.09 -1.79 -24.14
N LEU A 221 -0.20 -1.48 -24.07
CA LEU A 221 -0.98 -0.94 -25.20
C LEU A 221 -1.09 0.59 -25.19
N GLY A 222 -0.48 1.29 -24.22
CA GLY A 222 -0.55 2.74 -24.12
C GLY A 222 -1.97 3.27 -23.87
N LEU A 223 -2.76 2.56 -23.08
CA LEU A 223 -4.14 2.93 -22.74
C LEU A 223 -4.20 3.74 -21.44
N ASP A 224 -4.95 4.84 -21.45
CA ASP A 224 -5.27 5.64 -20.27
C ASP A 224 -6.54 5.09 -19.61
N LEU A 225 -6.41 4.18 -18.64
CA LEU A 225 -7.56 3.56 -17.98
C LEU A 225 -7.85 4.16 -16.60
N LYS A 226 -9.11 4.52 -16.38
CA LYS A 226 -9.70 4.74 -15.05
C LYS A 226 -10.17 3.39 -14.53
N LEU A 227 -9.59 2.92 -13.44
CA LEU A 227 -9.90 1.63 -12.82
C LEU A 227 -10.65 1.89 -11.51
N VAL A 228 -11.81 1.27 -11.33
CA VAL A 228 -12.67 1.50 -10.15
C VAL A 228 -13.03 0.17 -9.50
N GLY A 229 -12.77 0.03 -8.19
CA GLY A 229 -13.12 -1.16 -7.42
C GLY A 229 -11.94 -2.10 -7.18
N SER A 230 -12.24 -3.34 -6.77
CA SER A 230 -11.24 -4.34 -6.38
C SER A 230 -11.69 -5.74 -6.79
N GLY A 231 -10.78 -6.60 -7.20
CA GLY A 231 -11.06 -8.00 -7.55
C GLY A 231 -10.92 -8.28 -9.05
N ARG A 232 -11.96 -8.87 -9.67
CA ARG A 232 -11.98 -9.20 -11.10
C ARG A 232 -12.81 -8.18 -11.87
N ALA A 233 -12.39 -7.86 -13.09
CA ALA A 233 -13.12 -6.93 -13.93
C ALA A 233 -14.46 -7.53 -14.35
N VAL A 234 -15.54 -6.80 -14.07
CA VAL A 234 -16.92 -7.20 -14.38
C VAL A 234 -17.54 -6.35 -15.49
N SER A 235 -17.00 -5.15 -15.69
CA SER A 235 -17.47 -4.26 -16.76
C SER A 235 -16.36 -3.36 -17.24
N GLN A 236 -16.43 -3.00 -18.51
CA GLN A 236 -15.52 -2.07 -19.15
C GLN A 236 -16.30 -1.13 -20.07
N ASN A 237 -15.77 0.06 -20.28
CA ASN A 237 -16.26 1.04 -21.22
C ASN A 237 -15.04 1.77 -21.83
N PRO A 238 -14.81 1.75 -23.15
CA PRO A 238 -15.63 1.15 -24.21
C PRO A 238 -15.76 -0.40 -24.18
N PRO A 239 -16.75 -1.00 -24.86
CA PRO A 239 -16.86 -2.45 -25.03
C PRO A 239 -15.61 -3.06 -25.73
N PRO A 240 -15.35 -4.36 -25.52
CA PRO A 240 -14.25 -5.06 -26.19
C PRO A 240 -14.34 -4.92 -27.72
N GLY A 241 -13.20 -4.70 -28.38
CA GLY A 241 -13.11 -4.58 -29.83
C GLY A 241 -13.40 -3.18 -30.39
N GLN A 242 -13.75 -2.21 -29.56
CA GLN A 242 -13.96 -0.83 -30.02
C GLN A 242 -12.62 -0.09 -30.25
N VAL A 243 -12.48 0.54 -31.42
CA VAL A 243 -11.33 1.38 -31.77
C VAL A 243 -11.37 2.67 -30.94
N LEU A 244 -10.28 2.93 -30.20
CA LEU A 244 -10.10 4.10 -29.36
C LEU A 244 -9.51 5.24 -30.22
N GLN A 245 -10.38 6.03 -30.85
CA GLN A 245 -9.95 7.22 -31.60
C GLN A 245 -9.64 8.38 -30.64
N GLY A 246 -8.38 8.80 -30.55
CA GLY A 246 -7.91 9.89 -29.69
C GLY A 246 -7.15 9.41 -28.44
N GLN A 247 -7.01 10.27 -27.40
CA GLN A 247 -6.46 9.84 -26.11
C GLN A 247 -7.26 8.63 -25.62
N ALA A 248 -6.60 7.46 -25.59
CA ALA A 248 -7.19 6.15 -25.39
C ALA A 248 -7.73 5.95 -23.97
N ARG A 249 -8.79 6.70 -23.63
CA ARG A 249 -9.42 6.75 -22.32
C ARG A 249 -10.46 5.65 -22.16
N GLY A 250 -10.31 4.81 -21.15
CA GLY A 250 -11.27 3.77 -20.81
C GLY A 250 -11.60 3.73 -19.32
N LEU A 251 -12.70 3.08 -18.96
CA LEU A 251 -13.12 2.79 -17.59
C LEU A 251 -13.24 1.27 -17.44
N VAL A 252 -12.63 0.70 -16.40
CA VAL A 252 -12.83 -0.71 -16.04
C VAL A 252 -13.29 -0.78 -14.57
N LYS A 253 -14.41 -1.46 -14.32
CA LYS A 253 -14.91 -1.70 -12.95
C LYS A 253 -14.62 -3.12 -12.50
N PHE A 254 -14.23 -3.25 -11.24
CA PHE A 254 -13.85 -4.50 -10.60
C PHE A 254 -14.75 -4.82 -9.41
N GLU A 255 -15.12 -6.09 -9.27
CA GLU A 255 -15.86 -6.60 -8.12
C GLU A 255 -15.09 -7.74 -7.42
N PRO A 256 -15.25 -7.88 -6.08
CA PRO A 256 -14.64 -8.97 -5.34
C PRO A 256 -15.17 -10.32 -5.84
N ALA A 257 -14.29 -11.33 -5.91
CA ALA A 257 -14.77 -12.71 -6.07
C ALA A 257 -15.60 -13.08 -4.84
N SER A 258 -16.83 -13.54 -5.07
CA SER A 258 -17.74 -14.05 -4.02
C SER A 258 -17.14 -15.25 -3.31
#